data_AF-A0A8H3P9T2-F1
#
_entry.id   AF-A0A8H3P9T2-F1
#
_cell.length_a   1.000
_cell.length_b   1.000
_cell.length_c   1.000
_cell.angle_alpha   90.00
_cell.angle_beta   90.00
_cell.angle_gamma   90.00
#
_symmetry.space_group_name_H-M   'P 1'
#
loop_
_entity.id
_entity.type
_entity.pdbx_description
1 polymer ?
#
loop_
_entity_poly.entity_id
_entity_poly.type
_entity_poly.pdbx_seq_one_letter_code
_entity_poly.pdbx_strand_id
1 'polypeptide(L)'
;MAPITLSTVDDDLKEVIQHLFEIQSAVHGYLGPETQTELVRKIKNLTLALSTLSTHTKPQRQEQEQGQDEEQKEQQGEAKDTLESRTDDPLLRDIQLPPEIIDYVDAARNPDIYTREFVELVQRGNQDLKGKKEAFASFRDVLAREMRSAMPECRGEVERVLTATTGGESQG
;
A
#
# COMPACT_ATOMS: atom_id res chain seq x y z
N MET A 1 -20.73 -17.06 -5.81
CA MET A 1 -19.29 -17.39 -5.94
C MET A 1 -18.62 -16.99 -4.64
N ALA A 2 -17.78 -17.85 -4.06
CA ALA A 2 -17.06 -17.52 -2.84
C ALA A 2 -16.14 -16.31 -3.08
N PRO A 3 -15.88 -15.46 -2.07
CA PRO A 3 -14.94 -14.36 -2.21
C PRO A 3 -13.55 -14.90 -2.53
N ILE A 4 -12.91 -14.36 -3.57
CA ILE A 4 -11.51 -14.69 -3.90
C ILE A 4 -10.61 -13.95 -2.91
N THR A 5 -9.93 -14.72 -2.09
CA THR A 5 -9.00 -14.22 -1.08
C THR A 5 -7.55 -14.34 -1.54
N LEU A 6 -6.63 -13.69 -0.82
CA LEU A 6 -5.20 -13.79 -1.11
C LEU A 6 -4.70 -15.24 -0.97
N SER A 7 -5.15 -15.97 0.06
CA SER A 7 -4.73 -17.37 0.27
C SER A 7 -5.18 -18.28 -0.88
N THR A 8 -6.38 -18.05 -1.43
CA THR A 8 -6.89 -18.82 -2.56
C THR A 8 -5.96 -18.69 -3.78
N VAL A 9 -5.48 -17.47 -4.05
CA VAL A 9 -4.59 -17.19 -5.18
C VAL A 9 -3.18 -17.73 -4.92
N ASP A 10 -2.70 -17.68 -3.68
CA ASP A 10 -1.42 -18.27 -3.28
C ASP A 10 -1.42 -19.79 -3.45
N ASP A 11 -2.52 -20.47 -3.10
CA ASP A 11 -2.69 -21.91 -3.32
C ASP A 11 -2.75 -22.26 -4.82
N ASP A 12 -3.48 -21.48 -5.62
CA ASP A 12 -3.52 -21.65 -7.08
C ASP A 12 -2.12 -21.50 -7.71
N LEU A 13 -1.32 -20.53 -7.25
CA LEU A 13 0.06 -20.32 -7.71
C LEU A 13 0.96 -21.52 -7.37
N LYS A 14 0.86 -22.03 -6.14
CA LYS A 14 1.60 -23.23 -5.71
C LYS A 14 1.22 -24.45 -6.56
N GLU A 15 -0.05 -24.63 -6.86
CA GLU A 15 -0.52 -25.73 -7.72
C GLU A 15 0.07 -25.63 -9.14
N VAL A 16 0.07 -24.43 -9.73
CA VAL A 16 0.68 -24.19 -11.04
C VAL A 16 2.18 -24.50 -11.04
N ILE A 17 2.93 -24.04 -10.03
CA ILE A 17 4.36 -24.31 -9.89
C ILE A 17 4.61 -25.81 -9.74
N GLN A 18 3.79 -26.50 -8.93
CA GLN A 18 3.88 -27.95 -8.75
C GLN A 18 3.65 -28.69 -10.07
N HIS A 19 2.64 -28.30 -10.86
CA HIS A 19 2.41 -28.89 -12.18
C HIS A 19 3.59 -28.66 -13.13
N LEU A 20 4.21 -27.47 -13.15
CA LEU A 20 5.40 -27.19 -13.95
C LEU A 20 6.58 -28.09 -13.56
N PHE A 21 6.83 -28.25 -12.26
CA PHE A 21 7.89 -29.11 -11.74
C PHE A 21 7.69 -30.58 -12.12
N GLU A 22 6.46 -31.08 -11.99
CA GLU A 22 6.12 -32.45 -12.39
C GLU A 22 6.27 -32.70 -13.88
N ILE A 23 5.89 -31.72 -14.71
CA ILE A 23 6.08 -31.78 -16.16
C ILE A 23 7.57 -31.82 -16.48
N GLN A 24 8.38 -30.93 -15.90
CA GLN A 24 9.84 -30.93 -16.09
C GLN A 24 10.44 -32.30 -15.74
N SER A 25 10.02 -32.88 -14.61
CA SER A 25 10.50 -34.18 -14.15
C SER A 25 10.10 -35.31 -15.10
N ALA A 26 8.85 -35.31 -15.59
CA ALA A 26 8.35 -36.31 -16.53
C ALA A 26 9.01 -36.22 -17.92
N VAL A 27 9.34 -35.01 -18.37
CA VAL A 27 10.07 -34.79 -19.63
C VAL A 27 11.51 -35.26 -19.52
N HIS A 28 12.18 -34.99 -18.39
CA HIS A 28 13.56 -35.44 -18.19
C HIS A 28 13.67 -36.97 -18.06
N GLY A 29 12.69 -37.60 -17.43
CA GLY A 29 12.57 -39.06 -17.29
C GLY A 29 11.76 -39.74 -18.40
N TYR A 30 11.75 -39.21 -19.63
CA TYR A 30 10.92 -39.75 -20.71
C TYR A 30 11.40 -41.14 -21.16
N LEU A 31 10.57 -42.17 -20.94
CA LEU A 31 10.90 -43.57 -21.22
C LEU A 31 9.97 -44.25 -22.25
N GLY A 32 9.12 -43.49 -22.96
CA GLY A 32 8.32 -44.01 -24.08
C GLY A 32 6.83 -43.65 -24.03
N PRO A 33 5.95 -44.44 -24.69
CA PRO A 33 4.56 -44.07 -24.96
C PRO A 33 3.69 -43.96 -23.69
N GLU A 34 3.98 -44.72 -22.64
CA GLU A 34 3.28 -44.58 -21.36
C GLU A 34 3.56 -43.20 -20.73
N THR A 35 4.83 -42.77 -20.72
CA THR A 35 5.24 -41.43 -20.25
C THR A 35 4.63 -40.31 -21.10
N GLN A 36 4.40 -40.55 -22.38
CA GLN A 36 3.73 -39.60 -23.27
C GLN A 36 2.28 -39.34 -22.83
N THR A 37 1.52 -40.38 -22.48
CA THR A 37 0.13 -40.23 -22.04
C THR A 37 0.02 -39.47 -20.72
N GLU A 38 0.96 -39.71 -19.80
CA GLU A 38 1.06 -39.00 -18.53
C GLU A 38 1.43 -37.53 -18.73
N LEU A 39 2.37 -37.25 -19.62
CA LEU A 39 2.76 -35.87 -19.95
C LEU A 39 1.58 -35.06 -20.52
N VAL A 40 0.81 -35.65 -21.44
CA VAL A 40 -0.39 -35.02 -21.99
C VAL A 40 -1.43 -34.74 -20.90
N ARG A 41 -1.61 -35.66 -19.94
CA ARG A 41 -2.51 -35.43 -18.80
C ARG A 41 -2.03 -34.24 -17.94
N LYS A 42 -0.74 -34.19 -17.62
CA LYS A 42 -0.16 -33.09 -16.83
C LYS A 42 -0.29 -31.73 -17.52
N ILE A 43 -0.08 -31.67 -18.84
CA ILE A 43 -0.27 -30.43 -19.63
C ILE A 43 -1.73 -29.97 -19.59
N LYS A 44 -2.70 -30.90 -19.65
CA LYS A 44 -4.12 -30.57 -19.51
C LYS A 44 -4.43 -29.99 -18.13
N ASN A 45 -3.92 -30.60 -17.05
CA ASN A 45 -4.11 -30.10 -15.69
C ASN A 45 -3.48 -28.72 -15.50
N LEU A 46 -2.25 -28.50 -16.01
CA LEU A 46 -1.62 -27.18 -16.02
C LEU A 46 -2.49 -26.13 -16.72
N THR A 47 -3.09 -26.47 -17.86
CA THR A 47 -3.96 -25.54 -18.60
C THR A 47 -5.21 -25.16 -17.80
N LEU A 48 -5.80 -26.12 -17.09
CA LEU A 48 -6.94 -25.88 -16.21
C LEU A 48 -6.54 -24.99 -15.03
N ALA A 49 -5.43 -25.29 -14.36
CA ALA A 49 -4.92 -24.50 -13.25
C ALA A 49 -4.60 -23.04 -13.65
N LEU A 50 -3.93 -22.84 -14.79
CA LEU A 50 -3.67 -21.50 -15.34
C LEU A 50 -4.96 -20.75 -15.69
N SER A 51 -5.98 -21.45 -16.20
CA SER A 51 -7.29 -20.86 -16.47
C SER A 51 -7.98 -20.42 -15.18
N THR A 52 -7.95 -21.25 -14.14
CA THR A 52 -8.49 -20.92 -12.81
C THR A 52 -7.79 -19.70 -12.23
N LEU A 53 -6.45 -19.73 -12.19
CA LEU A 53 -5.63 -18.61 -11.71
C LEU A 53 -5.91 -17.31 -12.48
N SER A 54 -6.05 -17.39 -13.81
CA SER A 54 -6.41 -16.23 -14.63
C SER A 54 -7.81 -15.70 -14.29
N THR A 55 -8.79 -16.56 -14.02
CA THR A 55 -10.13 -16.11 -13.63
C THR A 55 -10.16 -15.48 -12.25
N HIS A 56 -9.35 -15.97 -11.32
CA HIS A 56 -9.26 -15.44 -9.96
C HIS A 56 -8.50 -14.11 -9.86
N THR A 57 -7.53 -13.89 -10.76
CA THR A 57 -6.71 -12.65 -10.77
C THR A 57 -7.21 -11.56 -11.71
N LYS A 58 -8.28 -11.81 -12.49
CA LYS A 58 -8.85 -10.81 -13.39
C LYS A 58 -9.33 -9.59 -12.59
N PRO A 59 -8.84 -8.37 -12.88
CA PRO A 59 -9.36 -7.17 -12.28
C PRO A 59 -10.83 -7.02 -12.68
N GLN A 60 -11.75 -7.20 -11.74
CA GLN A 60 -13.17 -6.90 -11.95
C GLN A 60 -13.31 -5.40 -12.19
N ARG A 61 -13.42 -5.03 -13.47
CA ARG A 61 -13.72 -3.68 -13.93
C ARG A 61 -15.05 -3.23 -13.31
N GLN A 62 -15.02 -2.12 -12.58
CA GLN A 62 -16.20 -1.46 -12.05
C GLN A 62 -17.15 -1.10 -13.21
N GLU A 63 -18.29 -1.78 -13.29
CA GLU A 63 -19.49 -1.23 -13.91
C GLU A 63 -20.26 -0.50 -12.80
N GLN A 64 -20.15 0.84 -12.81
CA GLN A 64 -21.11 1.84 -12.31
C GLN A 64 -22.04 1.44 -11.15
N GLU A 65 -21.72 1.91 -9.94
CA GLU A 65 -22.72 2.39 -8.98
C GLU A 65 -22.34 3.83 -8.58
N GLN A 66 -22.57 4.76 -9.50
CA GLN A 66 -22.88 6.16 -9.15
C GLN A 66 -24.40 6.29 -9.27
N GLY A 67 -25.08 6.40 -8.12
CA GLY A 67 -26.50 6.72 -8.10
C GLY A 67 -27.20 6.31 -6.81
N GLN A 68 -27.29 7.28 -5.89
CA GLN A 68 -28.27 7.37 -4.79
C GLN A 68 -28.00 6.49 -3.57
N ASP A 69 -27.29 7.06 -2.59
CA ASP A 69 -27.76 7.16 -1.20
C ASP A 69 -26.77 8.04 -0.41
N GLU A 70 -26.71 9.33 -0.77
CA GLU A 70 -26.31 10.38 0.18
C GLU A 70 -27.54 10.75 1.00
N GLU A 71 -27.74 10.10 2.15
CA GLU A 71 -28.39 10.64 3.36
C GLU A 71 -28.55 9.51 4.39
N GLN A 72 -27.46 9.23 5.15
CA GLN A 72 -27.44 8.76 6.55
C GLN A 72 -26.11 8.08 6.87
N LYS A 73 -25.06 8.86 7.16
CA LYS A 73 -24.04 8.48 8.16
C LYS A 73 -23.13 9.62 8.63
N GLU A 74 -23.68 10.82 8.82
CA GLU A 74 -23.09 11.79 9.74
C GLU A 74 -23.69 11.58 11.14
N GLN A 75 -23.14 10.59 11.85
CA GLN A 75 -23.08 10.51 13.32
C GLN A 75 -22.47 9.16 13.70
N GLN A 76 -21.15 9.13 13.85
CA GLN A 76 -20.41 8.37 14.87
C GLN A 76 -18.91 8.46 14.55
N GLY A 77 -18.31 9.58 14.93
CA GLY A 77 -16.98 9.52 15.49
C GLY A 77 -17.12 9.04 16.91
N GLU A 78 -16.77 7.79 17.19
CA GLU A 78 -16.42 7.31 18.52
C GLU A 78 -15.75 5.94 18.38
N ALA A 79 -14.68 5.76 19.16
CA ALA A 79 -13.71 4.68 19.10
C ALA A 79 -14.32 3.28 18.86
N LYS A 80 -13.89 2.64 17.77
CA LYS A 80 -13.99 1.19 17.61
C LYS A 80 -12.58 0.58 17.54
N ASP A 81 -11.81 0.87 18.58
CA ASP A 81 -10.84 -0.08 19.10
C ASP A 81 -11.66 -1.23 19.72
N THR A 82 -12.08 -2.16 18.87
CA THR A 82 -12.68 -3.42 19.29
C THR A 82 -11.97 -4.50 18.53
N LEU A 83 -10.85 -4.90 19.13
CA LEU A 83 -10.25 -6.21 19.03
C LEU A 83 -11.36 -7.28 19.02
N GLU A 84 -11.73 -7.82 17.85
CA GLU A 84 -12.31 -9.16 17.62
C GLU A 84 -12.81 -9.32 16.17
N SER A 85 -11.93 -9.86 15.32
CA SER A 85 -12.20 -10.82 14.23
C SER A 85 -11.05 -10.74 13.22
N ARG A 86 -9.98 -11.50 13.48
CA ARG A 86 -8.98 -11.87 12.47
C ARG A 86 -9.70 -12.68 11.38
N THR A 87 -10.20 -11.98 10.37
CA THR A 87 -10.22 -12.58 9.03
C THR A 87 -8.82 -12.30 8.49
N ASP A 88 -7.87 -13.19 8.82
CA ASP A 88 -6.44 -13.07 8.47
C ASP A 88 -6.18 -13.08 6.94
N ASP A 89 -7.23 -13.20 6.14
CA ASP A 89 -7.14 -13.38 4.70
C ASP A 89 -7.90 -12.25 3.96
N PRO A 90 -7.17 -11.21 3.51
CA PRO A 90 -7.77 -10.10 2.78
C PRO A 90 -8.29 -10.54 1.41
N LEU A 91 -9.27 -9.81 0.89
CA LEU A 91 -9.74 -10.00 -0.48
C LEU A 91 -8.67 -9.47 -1.45
N LEU A 92 -8.40 -10.21 -2.52
CA LEU A 92 -7.36 -9.84 -3.49
C LEU A 92 -7.57 -8.43 -4.08
N ARG A 93 -8.82 -8.02 -4.26
CA ARG A 93 -9.21 -6.71 -4.83
C ARG A 93 -8.85 -5.51 -3.97
N ASP A 94 -8.69 -5.71 -2.66
CA ASP A 94 -8.40 -4.61 -1.73
C ASP A 94 -6.88 -4.32 -1.65
N ILE A 95 -6.07 -5.15 -2.30
CA ILE A 95 -4.61 -5.05 -2.32
C ILE A 95 -4.19 -4.20 -3.50
N GLN A 96 -3.53 -3.07 -3.22
CA GLN A 96 -2.90 -2.22 -4.22
C GLN A 96 -1.38 -2.29 -4.09
N LEU A 97 -0.70 -2.51 -5.22
CA LEU A 97 0.76 -2.64 -5.29
C LEU A 97 1.34 -1.43 -6.01
N PRO A 98 2.32 -0.73 -5.40
CA PRO A 98 3.13 0.25 -6.11
C PRO A 98 3.84 -0.40 -7.31
N PRO A 99 3.89 0.25 -8.48
CA PRO A 99 4.52 -0.30 -9.68
C PRO A 99 6.01 -0.58 -9.48
N GLU A 100 6.69 0.16 -8.61
CA GLU A 100 8.11 -0.02 -8.30
C GLU A 100 8.41 -1.40 -7.71
N ILE A 101 7.45 -2.04 -7.05
CA ILE A 101 7.63 -3.39 -6.50
C ILE A 101 7.79 -4.42 -7.63
N ILE A 102 7.15 -4.21 -8.79
CA ILE A 102 7.26 -5.10 -9.95
C ILE A 102 8.72 -5.14 -10.43
N ASP A 103 9.37 -3.98 -10.52
CA ASP A 103 10.78 -3.88 -10.91
C ASP A 103 11.71 -4.63 -9.94
N TYR A 104 11.39 -4.65 -8.64
CA TYR A 104 12.16 -5.42 -7.65
C TYR A 104 12.03 -6.92 -7.89
N VAL A 105 10.81 -7.41 -8.16
CA VAL A 105 10.55 -8.83 -8.44
C VAL A 105 11.22 -9.24 -9.75
N ASP A 106 11.12 -8.44 -10.80
CA ASP A 106 11.74 -8.72 -12.11
C ASP A 106 13.28 -8.74 -12.03
N ALA A 107 13.87 -7.91 -11.17
CA ALA A 107 15.31 -7.91 -10.89
C ALA A 107 15.75 -8.99 -9.88
N ALA A 108 14.85 -9.89 -9.44
CA ALA A 108 15.08 -10.88 -8.39
C ALA A 108 15.60 -10.28 -7.06
N ARG A 109 15.22 -9.03 -6.76
CA ARG A 109 15.52 -8.33 -5.52
C ARG A 109 14.39 -8.56 -4.51
N ASN A 110 14.73 -8.64 -3.22
CA ASN A 110 13.71 -8.78 -2.18
C ASN A 110 12.81 -7.52 -2.13
N PRO A 111 11.48 -7.64 -2.36
CA PRO A 111 10.54 -6.50 -2.29
C PRO A 111 10.44 -5.87 -0.88
N ASP A 112 10.81 -6.58 0.20
CA ASP A 112 10.86 -6.02 1.55
C ASP A 112 11.87 -4.86 1.68
N ILE A 113 12.83 -4.78 0.76
CA ILE A 113 13.78 -3.68 0.74
C ILE A 113 13.07 -2.38 0.33
N TYR A 114 12.11 -2.43 -0.60
CA TYR A 114 11.34 -1.26 -1.00
C TYR A 114 10.53 -0.71 0.18
N THR A 115 9.85 -1.57 0.94
CA THR A 115 9.05 -1.14 2.09
C THR A 115 9.93 -0.53 3.18
N ARG A 116 11.10 -1.12 3.43
CA ARG A 116 12.10 -0.56 4.34
C ARG A 116 12.60 0.81 3.87
N GLU A 117 13.04 0.92 2.61
CA GLU A 117 13.52 2.18 2.02
C GLU A 117 12.44 3.27 2.07
N PHE A 118 11.17 2.89 1.85
CA PHE A 118 10.02 3.79 1.94
C PHE A 118 9.81 4.32 3.36
N VAL A 119 9.83 3.45 4.37
CA VAL A 119 9.71 3.88 5.77
C VAL A 119 10.87 4.79 6.18
N GLU A 120 12.10 4.44 5.79
CA GLU A 120 13.28 5.28 6.05
C GLU A 120 13.16 6.66 5.37
N LEU A 121 12.66 6.70 4.13
CA LEU A 121 12.42 7.93 3.38
C LEU A 121 11.35 8.80 4.06
N VAL A 122 10.23 8.21 4.46
CA VAL A 122 9.13 8.93 5.15
C VAL A 122 9.60 9.48 6.49
N GLN A 123 10.34 8.68 7.26
CA GLN A 123 10.88 9.13 8.54
C GLN A 123 11.85 10.31 8.36
N ARG A 124 12.77 10.20 7.41
CA ARG A 124 13.72 11.27 7.08
C ARG A 124 13.01 12.53 6.60
N GLY A 125 12.02 12.38 5.71
CA GLY A 125 11.21 13.49 5.21
C GLY A 125 10.43 14.19 6.32
N ASN A 126 9.82 13.43 7.23
CA ASN A 126 9.10 13.98 8.38
C ASN A 126 10.02 14.74 9.33
N GLN A 127 11.22 14.22 9.60
CA GLN A 127 12.23 14.90 10.42
C GLN A 127 12.72 16.19 9.76
N ASP A 128 12.99 16.17 8.45
CA ASP A 128 13.40 17.36 7.69
C ASP A 128 12.31 18.44 7.71
N LEU A 129 11.04 18.05 7.48
CA LEU A 129 9.90 18.97 7.54
C LEU A 129 9.72 19.56 8.93
N LYS A 130 9.86 18.74 9.99
CA LYS A 130 9.81 19.22 11.37
C LYS A 130 10.94 20.22 11.66
N GLY A 131 12.18 19.89 11.27
CA GLY A 131 13.33 20.78 11.46
C GLY A 131 13.18 22.10 10.70
N LYS A 132 12.66 22.06 9.46
CA LYS A 132 12.32 23.27 8.70
C LYS A 132 11.25 24.09 9.40
N LYS A 133 10.16 23.47 9.87
CA LYS A 133 9.09 24.16 10.62
C LYS A 133 9.66 24.87 11.86
N GLU A 134 10.50 24.20 12.64
CA GLU A 134 11.15 24.76 13.83
C GLU A 134 12.10 25.91 13.48
N ALA A 135 12.90 25.77 12.42
CA ALA A 135 13.80 26.83 11.95
C ALA A 135 13.01 28.08 11.46
N PHE A 136 11.92 27.88 10.71
CA PHE A 136 11.06 28.98 10.28
C PHE A 136 10.34 29.65 11.47
N ALA A 137 9.92 28.89 12.47
CA ALA A 137 9.35 29.45 13.70
C ALA A 137 10.38 30.30 14.45
N SER A 138 11.61 29.79 14.63
CA SER A 138 12.69 30.54 15.26
C SER A 138 13.04 31.81 14.48
N PHE A 139 13.12 31.72 13.15
CA PHE A 139 13.37 32.88 12.29
C PHE A 139 12.27 33.94 12.41
N ARG A 140 10.99 33.51 12.41
CA ARG A 140 9.83 34.38 12.63
C ARG A 140 9.97 35.12 13.97
N ASP A 141 10.30 34.43 15.04
CA ASP A 141 10.38 35.01 16.39
C ASP A 141 11.51 36.03 16.51
N VAL A 142 12.69 35.72 15.94
CA VAL A 142 13.82 36.65 15.88
C VAL A 142 13.47 37.87 15.03
N LEU A 143 12.93 37.68 13.83
CA LEU A 143 12.55 38.77 12.93
C LEU A 143 11.52 39.70 13.59
N ALA A 144 10.51 39.13 14.24
CA ALA A 144 9.50 39.91 14.93
C ALA A 144 10.10 40.73 16.09
N ARG A 145 11.06 40.17 16.85
CA ARG A 145 11.77 40.90 17.91
C ARG A 145 12.56 42.07 17.34
N GLU A 146 13.35 41.86 16.28
CA GLU A 146 14.15 42.92 15.66
C GLU A 146 13.25 44.01 15.05
N MET A 147 12.14 43.65 14.39
CA MET A 147 11.17 44.61 13.85
C MET A 147 10.53 45.46 14.96
N ARG A 148 10.17 44.87 16.11
CA ARG A 148 9.65 45.63 17.27
C ARG A 148 10.68 46.60 17.85
N SER A 149 11.97 46.29 17.74
CA SER A 149 13.06 47.15 18.23
C SER A 149 13.35 48.29 17.25
N ALA A 150 13.48 47.98 15.97
CA ALA A 150 13.87 48.93 14.92
C ALA A 150 12.72 49.85 14.47
N MET A 151 11.45 49.41 14.56
CA MET A 151 10.28 50.14 14.07
C MET A 151 9.14 50.11 15.11
N PRO A 152 9.16 51.01 16.13
CA PRO A 152 8.18 51.04 17.20
C PRO A 152 6.73 51.22 16.73
N GLU A 153 6.52 51.92 15.62
CA GLU A 153 5.21 52.17 14.99
C GLU A 153 4.52 50.90 14.48
N CYS A 154 5.28 49.85 14.14
CA CYS A 154 4.75 48.60 13.58
C CYS A 154 4.52 47.51 14.64
N ARG A 155 4.77 47.79 15.93
CA ARG A 155 4.72 46.77 17.00
C ARG A 155 3.39 46.03 17.08
N GLY A 156 2.28 46.76 17.03
CA GLY A 156 0.93 46.17 17.11
C GLY A 156 0.62 45.24 15.95
N GLU A 157 1.07 45.58 14.73
CA GLU A 157 0.87 44.75 13.55
C GLU A 157 1.74 43.48 13.60
N VAL A 158 2.99 43.59 14.04
CA VAL A 158 3.89 42.43 14.21
C VAL A 158 3.32 41.43 15.23
N GLU A 159 2.74 41.91 16.33
CA GLU A 159 2.11 41.06 17.35
C GLU A 159 0.82 40.39 16.86
N ARG A 160 0.01 41.10 16.06
CA ARG A 160 -1.16 40.55 15.37
C ARG A 160 -0.79 39.42 14.41
N VAL A 161 0.31 39.58 13.65
CA VAL A 161 0.78 38.54 12.71
C VAL A 161 1.34 37.33 13.45
N LEU A 162 2.12 37.54 14.52
CA LEU A 162 2.64 36.46 15.37
C LEU A 162 1.53 35.61 15.98
N THR A 163 0.51 36.26 16.53
CA THR A 163 -0.65 35.59 17.14
C THR A 163 -1.47 34.83 16.11
N ALA A 164 -1.67 35.39 14.91
CA ALA A 164 -2.35 34.71 13.82
C ALA A 164 -1.56 33.50 13.27
N THR A 165 -0.23 33.60 13.20
CA THR A 165 0.63 32.56 12.58
C THR A 165 0.98 31.43 13.55
N THR A 166 0.94 31.68 14.85
CA THR A 166 1.27 30.68 15.91
C THR A 166 0.06 29.81 16.28
N GLY A 167 -1.11 30.02 15.67
CA GLY A 167 -2.26 29.11 15.83
C GLY A 167 -2.73 28.96 17.28
N GLY A 168 -2.73 30.04 18.06
CA GLY A 168 -3.23 30.01 19.44
C GLY A 168 -2.31 29.31 20.46
N GLU A 169 -1.11 28.86 20.10
CA GLU A 169 -0.10 28.36 21.05
C GLU A 169 0.56 29.51 21.82
N SER A 170 -0.24 30.28 22.55
CA SER A 170 0.23 31.20 23.58
C SER A 170 -0.04 30.58 24.95
N GLN A 171 1.06 30.25 25.64
CA GLN A 171 1.23 30.15 27.08
C GLN A 171 0.97 28.80 27.77
N GLY A 172 2.08 28.09 28.01
CA GLY A 172 2.45 27.56 29.31
C GLY A 172 3.84 28.10 29.67
#